data_AF-A0A1N5TVB7-F1
#
_entry.id   AF-A0A1N5TVB7-F1
#
_cell.length_a   1.000
_cell.length_b   1.000
_cell.length_c   1.000
_cell.angle_alpha   90.00
_cell.angle_beta   90.00
_cell.angle_gamma   90.00
#
_symmetry.space_group_name_H-M   'P 1'
#
loop_
_entity.id
_entity.type
_entity.pdbx_description
1 polymer ?
#
loop_
_entity_poly.entity_id
_entity_poly.type
_entity_poly.pdbx_seq_one_letter_code
_entity_poly.pdbx_strand_id
1 'polypeptide(L)'
;MPGFGFATGRTSAMIRCTLLPRSARPYGRSFRCAPAAALKSGADVSVTVRLDAKVKTAISSIPKDAWTTIEYTDADYDEQTSRFSRSLSHPRPGRCLHGMTTYHPVDTATDTGGDMEHTTRIPPAEITGVKGALIKRMIEKKLGKVPTAVGVYWHNPKVLFASFGLGGKLQKWDACDEGLKSFAHMAVASLVGCTWCLDFNYFETRNKGLDVEKAREIPRWREVDVFTPLERDVLEYAEAMSQTPPTVTDELVDRLHAELGPSAVVELTSVIAFANMSTRGNVALGIESDGFAATCGLKPLAERPGVASAS
;
A
#
# COMPACT_ATOMS: atom_id res chain seq x y z
N MET A 1 37.27 13.19 -8.40
CA MET A 1 37.47 12.71 -9.79
C MET A 1 37.57 11.19 -9.79
N PRO A 2 37.05 10.44 -10.79
CA PRO A 2 36.17 10.82 -11.91
C PRO A 2 34.71 10.43 -11.65
N GLY A 3 33.78 11.33 -12.00
CA GLY A 3 32.33 11.11 -11.91
C GLY A 3 31.83 10.25 -13.07
N PHE A 4 30.86 9.39 -12.78
CA PHE A 4 30.09 8.68 -13.81
C PHE A 4 29.12 9.68 -14.47
N GLY A 5 29.50 10.24 -15.61
CA GLY A 5 28.63 11.09 -16.44
C GLY A 5 27.79 10.24 -17.41
N PHE A 6 26.50 10.58 -17.58
CA PHE A 6 25.63 10.08 -18.64
C PHE A 6 25.41 11.16 -19.74
N ALA A 7 25.29 10.75 -21.01
CA ALA A 7 25.39 11.62 -22.19
C ALA A 7 24.02 12.13 -22.59
N THR A 8 23.98 13.39 -23.01
CA THR A 8 22.98 13.91 -23.93
C THR A 8 23.71 14.64 -25.06
N GLY A 9 24.11 13.89 -26.09
CA GLY A 9 24.47 14.41 -27.41
C GLY A 9 23.43 13.90 -28.40
N ARG A 10 22.55 14.79 -28.89
CA ARG A 10 21.44 14.57 -29.83
C ARG A 10 21.09 13.11 -30.15
N THR A 11 20.54 12.42 -29.17
CA THR A 11 19.21 11.81 -29.25
C THR A 11 18.79 11.53 -27.82
N SER A 12 17.78 12.29 -27.36
CA SER A 12 16.72 11.76 -26.48
C SER A 12 17.08 11.53 -25.00
N ALA A 13 16.61 12.45 -24.11
CA ALA A 13 16.49 12.29 -22.65
C ALA A 13 15.09 12.61 -21.99
N MET A 14 14.77 12.18 -20.75
CA MET A 14 13.64 11.38 -20.16
C MET A 14 12.17 11.46 -20.67
N ILE A 15 11.49 10.30 -20.89
CA ILE A 15 10.03 10.17 -20.72
C ILE A 15 9.69 8.87 -19.96
N ARG A 16 9.33 9.09 -18.69
CA ARG A 16 8.03 8.70 -18.16
C ARG A 16 7.02 9.73 -18.71
N CYS A 17 5.98 9.27 -19.40
CA CYS A 17 5.00 10.17 -20.02
C CYS A 17 4.00 10.64 -18.96
N THR A 18 4.23 11.83 -18.42
CA THR A 18 3.17 12.68 -17.86
C THR A 18 2.90 13.75 -18.92
N LEU A 19 1.78 13.64 -19.64
CA LEU A 19 1.27 14.75 -20.44
C LEU A 19 0.70 15.79 -19.47
N LEU A 20 1.23 17.01 -19.50
CA LEU A 20 0.51 18.21 -19.07
C LEU A 20 0.08 18.97 -20.33
N PRO A 21 -1.17 18.82 -20.81
CA PRO A 21 -1.70 19.79 -21.75
C PRO A 21 -2.04 21.09 -21.00
N ARG A 22 -1.41 22.20 -21.40
CA ARG A 22 -2.01 23.53 -21.21
C ARG A 22 -3.29 23.54 -22.07
N SER A 23 -4.43 23.58 -21.39
CA SER A 23 -5.81 23.63 -21.90
C SER A 23 -6.30 22.46 -22.78
N ALA A 24 -6.88 21.42 -22.17
CA ALA A 24 -8.09 20.72 -22.67
C ALA A 24 -8.54 19.62 -21.68
N ARG A 25 -9.86 19.53 -21.45
CA ARG A 25 -10.59 18.52 -20.65
C ARG A 25 -10.88 17.24 -21.47
N PRO A 26 -11.43 16.16 -20.87
CA PRO A 26 -10.94 14.78 -21.02
C PRO A 26 -11.63 13.98 -22.12
N TYR A 27 -10.91 13.02 -22.71
CA TYR A 27 -11.52 11.81 -23.27
C TYR A 27 -10.59 10.60 -23.09
N GLY A 28 -11.17 9.51 -22.60
CA GLY A 28 -10.48 8.27 -22.32
C GLY A 28 -10.00 7.54 -23.57
N ARG A 29 -8.75 7.06 -23.52
CA ARG A 29 -8.28 5.77 -24.03
C ARG A 29 -6.80 5.63 -23.69
N SER A 30 -6.43 4.44 -23.21
CA SER A 30 -5.06 4.04 -22.92
C SER A 30 -4.18 4.07 -24.17
N PHE A 31 -3.31 5.08 -24.31
CA PHE A 31 -2.27 5.11 -25.34
C PHE A 31 -1.01 4.41 -24.83
N ARG A 32 -0.62 3.29 -25.45
CA ARG A 32 0.76 2.79 -25.37
C ARG A 32 1.64 3.75 -26.17
N CYS A 33 2.53 4.47 -25.50
CA CYS A 33 3.45 5.41 -26.15
C CYS A 33 4.76 4.70 -26.53
N ALA A 34 5.13 4.73 -27.82
CA ALA A 34 6.43 4.27 -28.31
C ALA A 34 7.41 5.46 -28.42
N PRO A 35 8.69 5.35 -28.01
CA PRO A 35 9.66 6.46 -28.04
C PRO A 35 9.81 7.15 -29.41
N ALA A 36 9.56 6.43 -30.50
CA ALA A 36 9.59 6.96 -31.86
C ALA A 36 8.53 8.04 -32.14
N ALA A 37 7.37 7.97 -31.49
CA ALA A 37 6.30 8.96 -31.67
C ALA A 37 6.61 10.30 -30.95
N ALA A 38 7.25 10.21 -29.79
CA ALA A 38 7.71 11.38 -29.04
C ALA A 38 8.86 12.11 -29.77
N LEU A 39 9.78 11.36 -30.40
CA LEU A 39 10.83 11.95 -31.23
C LEU A 39 10.28 12.66 -32.46
N LYS A 40 9.28 12.08 -33.13
CA LYS A 40 8.64 12.71 -34.30
C LYS A 40 7.87 13.99 -33.95
N SER A 41 7.51 14.19 -32.69
CA SER A 41 6.82 15.39 -32.21
C SER A 41 7.78 16.44 -31.62
N GLY A 42 9.09 16.21 -31.69
CA GLY A 42 10.10 17.15 -31.19
C GLY A 42 10.24 17.17 -29.67
N ALA A 43 9.73 16.14 -28.97
CA ALA A 43 9.90 15.99 -27.54
C ALA A 43 11.25 15.33 -27.19
N ASP A 44 11.87 15.77 -26.11
CA ASP A 44 12.98 15.07 -25.50
C ASP A 44 12.46 13.82 -24.76
N VAL A 45 13.13 12.66 -24.97
CA VAL A 45 12.80 11.34 -24.37
C VAL A 45 13.99 10.53 -23.84
N SER A 46 14.09 10.09 -22.59
CA SER A 46 15.13 9.17 -22.02
C SER A 46 14.46 7.96 -21.47
N VAL A 47 15.26 6.92 -21.57
CA VAL A 47 14.89 5.55 -21.41
C VAL A 47 15.97 4.95 -20.52
N THR A 48 15.56 4.35 -19.41
CA THR A 48 16.45 3.53 -18.61
C THR A 48 16.51 2.15 -19.23
N VAL A 49 17.68 1.77 -19.76
CA VAL A 49 17.92 0.44 -20.35
C VAL A 49 18.88 -0.37 -19.48
N ARG A 50 18.75 -1.70 -19.53
CA ARG A 50 19.70 -2.59 -18.87
C ARG A 50 21.05 -2.47 -19.59
N LEU A 51 22.13 -2.33 -18.82
CA LEU A 51 23.48 -2.19 -19.37
C LEU A 51 23.98 -3.54 -19.93
N ASP A 52 23.67 -3.81 -21.19
CA ASP A 52 24.17 -4.97 -21.92
C ASP A 52 25.41 -4.64 -22.78
N ALA A 53 25.95 -5.64 -23.47
CA ALA A 53 27.13 -5.47 -24.30
C ALA A 53 26.94 -4.46 -25.43
N LYS A 54 25.75 -4.39 -26.04
CA LYS A 54 25.45 -3.47 -27.15
C LYS A 54 25.37 -2.03 -26.65
N VAL A 55 24.74 -1.82 -25.49
CA VAL A 55 24.64 -0.51 -24.85
C VAL A 55 26.02 0.02 -24.46
N LYS A 56 26.90 -0.83 -23.90
CA LYS A 56 28.28 -0.43 -23.55
C LYS A 56 29.09 -0.02 -24.77
N THR A 57 29.00 -0.77 -25.87
CA THR A 57 29.69 -0.43 -27.11
C THR A 57 29.20 0.90 -27.68
N ALA A 58 27.88 1.12 -27.71
CA ALA A 58 27.30 2.39 -28.16
C ALA A 58 27.79 3.58 -27.32
N ILE A 59 27.78 3.45 -25.99
CA ILE A 59 28.30 4.48 -25.06
C ILE A 59 29.78 4.78 -25.32
N SER A 60 30.60 3.75 -25.54
CA SER A 60 32.04 3.92 -25.77
C SER A 60 32.39 4.65 -27.07
N SER A 61 31.43 4.75 -28.00
CA SER A 61 31.61 5.44 -29.28
C SER A 61 31.33 6.95 -29.22
N ILE A 62 30.79 7.45 -28.10
CA ILE A 62 30.41 8.85 -27.93
C ILE A 62 31.62 9.67 -27.43
N PRO A 63 32.01 10.75 -28.13
CA PRO A 63 33.09 11.64 -27.71
C PRO A 63 32.90 12.20 -26.29
N LYS A 64 33.99 12.39 -25.54
CA LYS A 64 33.94 12.83 -24.12
C LYS A 64 33.38 14.24 -23.92
N ASP A 65 33.46 15.08 -24.93
CA ASP A 65 32.93 16.44 -24.98
C ASP A 65 31.44 16.49 -25.38
N ALA A 66 30.86 15.38 -25.83
CA ALA A 66 29.43 15.26 -26.14
C ALA A 66 28.55 14.97 -24.90
N TRP A 67 29.13 14.93 -23.70
CA TRP A 67 28.42 14.64 -22.44
C TRP A 67 28.04 15.95 -21.76
N THR A 68 26.76 16.11 -21.41
CA THR A 68 26.28 17.20 -20.58
C THR A 68 25.89 16.64 -19.22
N THR A 69 26.41 17.24 -18.15
CA THR A 69 26.05 16.83 -16.79
C THR A 69 24.62 17.28 -16.50
N ILE A 70 23.79 16.35 -16.06
CA ILE A 70 22.47 16.66 -15.50
C ILE A 70 22.56 16.54 -13.98
N GLU A 71 21.93 17.47 -13.27
CA GLU A 71 21.80 17.43 -11.82
C GLU A 71 20.61 16.53 -11.46
N TYR A 72 20.86 15.51 -10.64
CA TYR A 72 19.80 14.68 -10.07
C TYR A 72 19.37 15.32 -8.76
N THR A 73 18.10 15.73 -8.67
CA THR A 73 17.56 16.46 -7.51
C THR A 73 17.46 15.64 -6.22
N ASP A 74 17.90 14.37 -6.19
CA ASP A 74 17.76 13.46 -5.06
C ASP A 74 19.01 12.56 -4.83
N ALA A 75 20.21 13.14 -4.80
CA ALA A 75 21.42 12.41 -4.41
C ALA A 75 22.23 13.19 -3.36
N ASP A 76 22.18 12.73 -2.11
CA ASP A 76 23.01 13.28 -1.04
C ASP A 76 24.47 12.83 -1.19
N TYR A 77 25.36 13.81 -1.27
CA TYR A 77 26.80 13.62 -1.27
C TYR A 77 27.33 13.88 0.13
N ASP A 78 27.90 12.84 0.76
CA ASP A 78 28.55 12.98 2.07
C ASP A 78 29.99 13.47 1.88
N GLU A 79 30.23 14.74 2.21
CA GLU A 79 31.55 15.37 2.11
C GLU A 79 32.57 14.80 3.11
N GLN A 80 32.14 14.30 4.28
CA GLN A 80 33.05 13.74 5.27
C GLN A 80 33.63 12.39 4.83
N THR A 81 32.84 11.58 4.14
CA THR A 81 33.28 10.24 3.71
C THR A 81 33.67 10.18 2.23
N SER A 82 33.52 11.29 1.49
CA SER A 82 33.80 11.38 0.04
C SER A 82 33.14 10.26 -0.76
N ARG A 83 31.94 9.84 -0.34
CA ARG A 83 31.18 8.75 -0.95
C ARG A 83 29.78 9.23 -1.29
N PHE A 84 29.34 8.87 -2.49
CA PHE A 84 27.91 8.85 -2.78
C PHE A 84 27.30 7.70 -1.96
N SER A 85 26.36 8.01 -1.07
CA SER A 85 25.56 6.99 -0.43
C SER A 85 24.76 6.28 -1.51
N ARG A 86 25.18 5.06 -1.87
CA ARG A 86 24.34 4.17 -2.67
C ARG A 86 23.13 3.83 -1.82
N SER A 87 22.03 4.56 -2.01
CA SER A 87 20.71 4.05 -1.69
C SER A 87 20.47 2.84 -2.60
N LEU A 88 20.93 1.68 -2.15
CA LEU A 88 20.42 0.41 -2.63
C LEU A 88 18.97 0.38 -2.18
N SER A 89 18.07 0.48 -3.16
CA SER A 89 16.62 0.58 -3.03
C SER A 89 16.12 1.80 -2.27
N HIS A 90 16.00 2.93 -2.98
CA HIS A 90 14.84 3.78 -2.74
C HIS A 90 13.60 2.89 -2.87
N PRO A 91 12.73 2.81 -1.84
CA PRO A 91 11.39 2.31 -2.04
C PRO A 91 10.80 3.09 -3.21
N ARG A 92 10.03 2.43 -4.09
CA ARG A 92 9.23 3.17 -5.07
C ARG A 92 8.54 4.31 -4.33
N PRO A 93 8.54 5.56 -4.83
CA PRO A 93 7.84 6.65 -4.15
C PRO A 93 6.40 6.17 -3.88
N GLY A 94 6.06 6.01 -2.60
CA GLY A 94 4.75 5.51 -2.14
C GLY A 94 4.71 4.13 -1.49
N ARG A 95 5.73 3.26 -1.59
CA ARG A 95 5.70 1.94 -0.91
C ARG A 95 6.50 1.94 0.38
N CYS A 96 5.81 1.76 1.48
CA CYS A 96 6.37 1.61 2.80
C CYS A 96 6.87 0.17 2.97
N LEU A 97 8.18 -0.02 3.00
CA LEU A 97 8.81 -1.29 3.34
C LEU A 97 9.45 -1.11 4.72
N HIS A 98 9.04 -1.91 5.69
CA HIS A 98 9.63 -1.86 7.02
C HIS A 98 11.12 -2.22 6.89
N GLY A 99 11.99 -1.24 7.19
CA GLY A 99 13.44 -1.31 7.01
C GLY A 99 14.05 -0.16 6.21
N MET A 100 13.96 1.08 6.71
CA MET A 100 14.92 2.20 6.51
C MET A 100 14.33 3.50 7.08
N THR A 101 14.04 3.51 8.37
CA THR A 101 13.95 4.77 9.13
C THR A 101 14.43 4.44 10.52
N THR A 102 15.58 5.00 10.89
CA THR A 102 15.98 5.12 12.30
C THR A 102 14.91 5.93 12.99
N TYR A 103 13.94 5.25 13.58
CA TYR A 103 13.05 5.84 14.56
C TYR A 103 13.92 6.27 15.75
N HIS A 104 14.06 7.57 15.94
CA HIS A 104 14.48 8.12 17.22
C HIS A 104 13.26 8.06 18.16
N PRO A 105 13.33 7.34 19.29
CA PRO A 105 12.28 7.41 20.29
C PRO A 105 12.13 8.85 20.75
N VAL A 106 10.91 9.38 20.72
CA VAL A 106 10.59 10.59 21.47
C VAL A 106 10.50 10.16 22.93
N ASP A 107 11.39 10.72 23.75
CA ASP A 107 11.43 10.52 25.19
C ASP A 107 10.04 10.71 25.79
N THR A 108 9.41 9.63 26.21
CA THR A 108 8.32 9.64 27.17
C THR A 108 8.79 8.91 28.41
N ALA A 109 8.57 9.57 29.54
CA ALA A 109 9.19 9.30 30.82
C ALA A 109 9.04 7.84 31.28
N THR A 110 10.05 7.40 32.00
CA THR A 110 10.13 6.17 32.79
C THR A 110 8.82 5.84 33.51
N ASP A 111 8.14 4.80 33.03
CA ASP A 111 7.26 3.98 33.88
C ASP A 111 7.83 2.57 33.93
N THR A 112 8.27 2.18 35.12
CA THR A 112 8.81 0.87 35.44
C THR A 112 7.70 0.01 36.00
N GLY A 113 7.25 -0.99 35.23
CA GLY A 113 6.57 -2.17 35.78
C GLY A 113 5.30 -2.60 35.05
N GLY A 114 5.46 -3.49 34.08
CA GLY A 114 4.37 -4.28 33.52
C GLY A 114 4.63 -4.70 32.08
N ASP A 115 5.23 -5.87 31.88
CA ASP A 115 5.23 -6.54 30.57
C ASP A 115 3.77 -6.81 30.15
N MET A 116 3.19 -5.92 29.34
CA MET A 116 1.98 -6.20 28.57
C MET A 116 2.37 -7.13 27.41
N GLU A 117 2.70 -8.38 27.73
CA GLU A 117 2.79 -9.45 26.74
C GLU A 117 1.39 -9.64 26.13
N HIS A 118 1.12 -9.00 24.99
CA HIS A 118 -0.05 -9.28 24.16
C HIS A 118 0.04 -10.72 23.64
N THR A 119 -0.46 -11.66 24.44
CA THR A 119 -0.47 -13.09 24.13
C THR A 119 -1.69 -13.39 23.28
N THR A 120 -1.46 -13.68 22.00
CA THR A 120 -2.51 -14.26 21.16
C THR A 120 -3.05 -15.53 21.82
N ARG A 121 -4.36 -15.79 21.70
CA ARG A 121 -4.99 -16.97 22.35
C ARG A 121 -4.37 -18.30 21.90
N ILE A 122 -3.83 -18.31 20.68
CA ILE A 122 -2.95 -19.36 20.16
C ILE A 122 -1.59 -18.71 19.91
N PRO A 123 -0.51 -19.10 20.62
CA PRO A 123 0.82 -18.55 20.39
C PRO A 123 1.27 -18.75 18.93
N PRO A 124 1.97 -17.78 18.31
CA PRO A 124 2.44 -17.94 16.94
C PRO A 124 3.37 -19.14 16.80
N ALA A 125 3.11 -20.03 15.84
CA ALA A 125 4.00 -21.15 15.58
C ALA A 125 5.29 -20.68 14.88
N GLU A 126 6.38 -21.40 15.14
CA GLU A 126 7.61 -21.19 14.38
C GLU A 126 7.42 -21.68 12.93
N ILE A 127 7.73 -20.81 11.98
CA ILE A 127 7.66 -21.11 10.55
C ILE A 127 8.92 -21.88 10.16
N THR A 128 8.86 -23.21 10.26
CA THR A 128 10.01 -24.10 10.05
C THR A 128 10.12 -24.66 8.62
N GLY A 129 11.29 -25.21 8.29
CA GLY A 129 11.59 -25.89 7.02
C GLY A 129 11.95 -24.95 5.86
N VAL A 130 12.49 -25.51 4.77
CA VAL A 130 13.00 -24.74 3.61
C VAL A 130 11.90 -23.88 2.97
N LYS A 131 10.69 -24.43 2.81
CA LYS A 131 9.54 -23.70 2.28
C LYS A 131 9.09 -22.57 3.23
N GLY A 132 9.11 -22.83 4.54
CA GLY A 132 8.80 -21.84 5.57
C GLY A 132 9.79 -20.67 5.55
N ALA A 133 11.09 -20.96 5.49
CA ALA A 133 12.15 -19.95 5.39
C ALA A 133 12.01 -19.08 4.12
N LEU A 134 11.66 -19.69 2.98
CA LEU A 134 11.39 -18.95 1.75
C LEU A 134 10.18 -18.02 1.90
N ILE A 135 9.10 -18.51 2.50
CA ILE A 135 7.87 -17.72 2.72
C ILE A 135 8.15 -16.55 3.68
N LYS A 136 8.83 -16.81 4.80
CA LYS A 136 9.26 -15.77 5.75
C LYS A 136 10.05 -14.68 5.04
N ARG A 137 11.07 -15.05 4.26
CA ARG A 137 11.87 -14.09 3.48
C ARG A 137 11.04 -13.31 2.45
N MET A 138 10.07 -13.95 1.80
CA MET A 138 9.18 -13.27 0.85
C MET A 138 8.25 -12.28 1.55
N ILE A 139 7.72 -12.64 2.72
CA ILE A 139 6.83 -11.79 3.52
C ILE A 139 7.61 -10.60 4.07
N GLU A 140 8.78 -10.83 4.68
CA GLU A 140 9.69 -9.78 5.16
C GLU A 140 10.09 -8.86 4.02
N LYS A 141 10.41 -9.36 2.83
CA LYS A 141 10.69 -8.49 1.68
C LYS A 141 9.52 -7.60 1.28
N LYS A 142 8.27 -8.05 1.49
CA LYS A 142 7.07 -7.35 1.03
C LYS A 142 6.47 -6.41 2.08
N LEU A 143 6.52 -6.80 3.35
CA LEU A 143 5.87 -6.13 4.48
C LEU A 143 6.90 -5.62 5.51
N GLY A 144 8.17 -6.00 5.34
CA GLY A 144 9.32 -5.71 6.22
C GLY A 144 9.33 -6.46 7.55
N LYS A 145 8.26 -7.20 7.88
CA LYS A 145 8.25 -8.23 8.93
C LYS A 145 7.23 -9.31 8.65
N VAL A 146 7.30 -10.43 9.38
CA VAL A 146 6.26 -11.46 9.38
C VAL A 146 5.12 -11.00 10.29
N PRO A 147 3.88 -10.86 9.80
CA PRO A 147 2.75 -10.52 10.65
C PRO A 147 2.45 -11.61 11.68
N THR A 148 2.05 -11.22 12.88
CA THR A 148 1.69 -12.14 13.98
C THR A 148 0.62 -13.15 13.54
N ALA A 149 -0.39 -12.67 12.79
CA ALA A 149 -1.43 -13.50 12.22
C ALA A 149 -0.89 -14.70 11.40
N VAL A 150 0.21 -14.51 10.65
CA VAL A 150 0.80 -15.59 9.84
C VAL A 150 1.30 -16.72 10.73
N GLY A 151 1.97 -16.40 11.83
CA GLY A 151 2.45 -17.40 12.78
C GLY A 151 1.30 -18.12 13.50
N VAL A 152 0.23 -17.41 13.87
CA VAL A 152 -0.95 -18.03 14.50
C VAL A 152 -1.66 -18.99 13.54
N TYR A 153 -1.92 -18.56 12.29
CA TYR A 153 -2.57 -19.44 11.30
C TYR A 153 -1.64 -20.55 10.78
N TRP A 154 -0.33 -20.47 11.03
CA TRP A 154 0.64 -21.50 10.61
C TRP A 154 0.40 -22.87 11.26
N HIS A 155 -0.30 -22.91 12.40
CA HIS A 155 -0.79 -24.17 12.99
C HIS A 155 -1.69 -24.97 12.03
N ASN A 156 -2.29 -24.33 11.03
CA ASN A 156 -3.01 -24.99 9.95
C ASN A 156 -2.68 -24.36 8.58
N PRO A 157 -1.60 -24.82 7.91
CA PRO A 157 -1.16 -24.24 6.64
C PRO A 157 -2.21 -24.33 5.52
N LYS A 158 -3.08 -25.36 5.54
CA LYS A 158 -4.16 -25.49 4.54
C LYS A 158 -5.14 -24.33 4.65
N VAL A 159 -5.54 -23.98 5.88
CA VAL A 159 -6.41 -22.82 6.14
C VAL A 159 -5.68 -21.52 5.78
N LEU A 160 -4.45 -21.33 6.26
CA LEU A 160 -3.63 -20.14 5.96
C LEU A 160 -3.54 -19.87 4.45
N PHE A 161 -3.13 -20.86 3.67
CA PHE A 161 -2.92 -20.68 2.24
C PHE A 161 -4.22 -20.58 1.45
N ALA A 162 -5.31 -21.21 1.89
CA ALA A 162 -6.63 -21.02 1.29
C ALA A 162 -7.11 -19.57 1.50
N SER A 163 -7.02 -19.05 2.72
CA SER A 163 -7.37 -17.66 3.06
C SER A 163 -6.51 -16.65 2.28
N PHE A 164 -5.20 -16.90 2.19
CA PHE A 164 -4.29 -16.07 1.37
C PHE A 164 -4.61 -16.14 -0.12
N GLY A 165 -4.97 -17.32 -0.62
CA GLY A 165 -5.37 -17.50 -2.01
C GLY A 165 -6.64 -16.71 -2.35
N LEU A 166 -7.63 -16.71 -1.46
CA LEU A 166 -8.84 -15.92 -1.60
C LEU A 166 -8.52 -14.41 -1.54
N GLY A 167 -7.81 -13.96 -0.51
CA GLY A 167 -7.38 -12.56 -0.37
C GLY A 167 -6.59 -12.06 -1.58
N GLY A 168 -5.65 -12.87 -2.07
CA GLY A 168 -4.84 -12.53 -3.25
C GLY A 168 -5.62 -12.47 -4.56
N LYS A 169 -6.77 -13.16 -4.67
CA LYS A 169 -7.69 -13.02 -5.81
C LYS A 169 -8.54 -11.76 -5.69
N LEU A 170 -9.07 -11.48 -4.50
CA LEU A 170 -9.84 -10.26 -4.21
C LEU A 170 -9.06 -8.99 -4.58
N GLN A 171 -7.75 -8.95 -4.27
CA GLN A 171 -6.87 -7.82 -4.63
C GLN A 171 -6.65 -7.62 -6.14
N LYS A 172 -7.08 -8.55 -6.99
CA LYS A 172 -6.91 -8.47 -8.45
C LYS A 172 -8.21 -8.16 -9.19
N TRP A 173 -9.34 -8.26 -8.51
CA TRP A 173 -10.62 -7.90 -9.11
C TRP A 173 -10.67 -6.37 -9.29
N ASP A 174 -11.33 -5.92 -10.36
CA ASP A 174 -11.25 -4.55 -10.85
C ASP A 174 -12.61 -4.00 -11.31
N ALA A 175 -13.71 -4.68 -11.01
CA ALA A 175 -15.05 -4.15 -11.28
C ALA A 175 -15.44 -3.06 -10.28
N CYS A 176 -14.96 -3.15 -9.03
CA CYS A 176 -15.15 -2.12 -8.00
C CYS A 176 -13.85 -1.34 -7.79
N ASP A 177 -13.96 -0.02 -7.58
CA ASP A 177 -12.82 0.85 -7.32
C ASP A 177 -12.03 0.40 -6.07
N GLU A 178 -10.70 0.49 -6.16
CA GLU A 178 -9.80 0.02 -5.10
C GLU A 178 -9.89 0.84 -3.81
N GLY A 179 -10.20 2.13 -3.93
CA GLY A 179 -10.47 3.02 -2.79
C GLY A 179 -11.72 2.57 -2.04
N LEU A 180 -12.83 2.35 -2.76
CA LEU A 180 -14.09 1.90 -2.17
C LEU A 180 -13.92 0.55 -1.45
N LYS A 181 -13.25 -0.42 -2.08
CA LYS A 181 -12.95 -1.73 -1.45
C LYS A 181 -12.10 -1.60 -0.19
N SER A 182 -11.08 -0.74 -0.23
CA SER A 182 -10.18 -0.53 0.92
C SER A 182 -10.91 0.15 2.07
N PHE A 183 -11.71 1.17 1.80
CA PHE A 183 -12.51 1.87 2.80
C PHE A 183 -13.60 0.97 3.40
N ALA A 184 -14.28 0.16 2.59
CA ALA A 184 -15.25 -0.83 3.06
C ALA A 184 -14.60 -1.84 4.03
N HIS A 185 -13.43 -2.40 3.69
CA HIS A 185 -12.71 -3.32 4.58
C HIS A 185 -12.31 -2.63 5.89
N MET A 186 -11.80 -1.39 5.83
CA MET A 186 -11.48 -0.62 7.02
C MET A 186 -12.71 -0.34 7.89
N ALA A 187 -13.88 -0.06 7.29
CA ALA A 187 -15.12 0.13 8.02
C ALA A 187 -15.56 -1.14 8.75
N VAL A 188 -15.45 -2.31 8.12
CA VAL A 188 -15.70 -3.61 8.79
C VAL A 188 -14.72 -3.80 9.95
N ALA A 189 -13.43 -3.54 9.74
CA ALA A 189 -12.42 -3.68 10.78
C ALA A 189 -12.68 -2.76 11.97
N SER A 190 -13.06 -1.51 11.72
CA SER A 190 -13.47 -0.55 12.75
C SER A 190 -14.74 -0.99 13.48
N LEU A 191 -15.75 -1.46 12.73
CA LEU A 191 -17.02 -1.92 13.30
C LEU A 191 -16.83 -3.11 14.23
N VAL A 192 -16.08 -4.12 13.79
CA VAL A 192 -15.80 -5.37 14.52
C VAL A 192 -14.77 -5.15 15.64
N GLY A 193 -13.95 -4.10 15.58
CA GLY A 193 -12.89 -3.82 16.55
C GLY A 193 -11.59 -4.62 16.30
N CYS A 194 -11.32 -5.02 15.05
CA CYS A 194 -10.07 -5.72 14.71
C CYS A 194 -8.92 -4.72 14.55
N THR A 195 -8.14 -4.48 15.61
CA THR A 195 -6.99 -3.55 15.60
C THR A 195 -5.92 -3.95 14.57
N TRP A 196 -5.60 -5.24 14.45
CA TRP A 196 -4.67 -5.74 13.42
C TRP A 196 -5.14 -5.42 12.01
N CYS A 197 -6.42 -5.65 11.74
CA CYS A 197 -6.99 -5.45 10.41
C CYS A 197 -7.01 -3.96 10.05
N LEU A 198 -7.32 -3.09 11.01
CA LEU A 198 -7.37 -1.65 10.80
C LEU A 198 -5.96 -1.08 10.56
N ASP A 199 -4.98 -1.49 11.37
CA ASP A 199 -3.57 -1.16 11.21
C ASP A 199 -3.02 -1.60 9.84
N PHE A 200 -3.20 -2.88 9.50
CA PHE A 200 -2.69 -3.43 8.24
C PHE A 200 -3.35 -2.78 7.01
N ASN A 201 -4.68 -2.61 7.02
CA ASN A 201 -5.35 -1.96 5.90
C ASN A 201 -4.97 -0.49 5.78
N TYR A 202 -4.78 0.23 6.89
CA TYR A 202 -4.33 1.62 6.85
C TYR A 202 -2.91 1.74 6.25
N PHE A 203 -1.98 0.87 6.66
CA PHE A 203 -0.68 0.72 6.00
C PHE A 203 -0.80 0.40 4.50
N GLU A 204 -1.69 -0.50 4.11
CA GLU A 204 -1.89 -0.85 2.71
C GLU A 204 -2.50 0.30 1.89
N THR A 205 -3.34 1.17 2.47
CA THR A 205 -3.83 2.36 1.75
C THR A 205 -2.68 3.24 1.27
N ARG A 206 -1.66 3.45 2.12
CA ARG A 206 -0.41 4.13 1.74
C ARG A 206 0.30 3.40 0.61
N ASN A 207 0.48 2.09 0.73
CA ASN A 207 1.20 1.28 -0.26
C ASN A 207 0.51 1.21 -1.62
N LYS A 208 -0.81 1.37 -1.64
CA LYS A 208 -1.64 1.43 -2.85
C LYS A 208 -1.73 2.84 -3.44
N GLY A 209 -1.21 3.86 -2.74
CA GLY A 209 -1.30 5.25 -3.16
C GLY A 209 -2.71 5.84 -3.06
N LEU A 210 -3.52 5.31 -2.13
CA LEU A 210 -4.86 5.81 -1.84
C LEU A 210 -4.80 7.02 -0.89
N ASP A 211 -5.94 7.68 -0.69
CA ASP A 211 -6.05 8.83 0.21
C ASP A 211 -5.93 8.40 1.68
N VAL A 212 -4.72 8.55 2.23
CA VAL A 212 -4.37 8.20 3.60
C VAL A 212 -5.02 9.14 4.62
N GLU A 213 -5.24 10.41 4.28
CA GLU A 213 -5.90 11.33 5.21
C GLU A 213 -7.39 10.99 5.32
N LYS A 214 -8.05 10.61 4.22
CA LYS A 214 -9.41 10.08 4.27
C LYS A 214 -9.48 8.71 4.96
N ALA A 215 -8.53 7.80 4.69
CA ALA A 215 -8.47 6.49 5.35
C ALA A 215 -8.35 6.60 6.88
N ARG A 216 -7.63 7.62 7.37
CA ARG A 216 -7.48 7.92 8.81
C ARG A 216 -8.82 8.16 9.50
N GLU A 217 -9.77 8.74 8.77
CA GLU A 217 -11.06 9.19 9.28
C GLU A 217 -12.13 8.09 9.30
N ILE A 218 -11.85 6.93 8.71
CA ILE A 218 -12.81 5.81 8.60
C ILE A 218 -13.44 5.44 9.95
N PRO A 219 -12.73 5.39 11.10
CA PRO A 219 -13.38 4.99 12.35
C PRO A 219 -14.50 5.93 12.83
N ARG A 220 -14.48 7.20 12.39
CA ARG A 220 -15.48 8.22 12.72
C ARG A 220 -16.21 8.75 11.48
N TRP A 221 -16.29 7.96 10.42
CA TRP A 221 -16.78 8.40 9.11
C TRP A 221 -18.17 9.03 9.12
N ARG A 222 -19.02 8.67 10.08
CA ARG A 222 -20.36 9.24 10.24
C ARG A 222 -20.33 10.72 10.63
N GLU A 223 -19.29 11.16 11.34
CA GLU A 223 -19.15 12.50 11.94
C GLU A 223 -18.39 13.49 11.06
N VAL A 224 -17.76 13.04 9.99
CA VAL A 224 -16.89 13.87 9.14
C VAL A 224 -17.44 13.98 7.72
N ASP A 225 -17.25 15.15 7.10
CA ASP A 225 -17.80 15.45 5.77
C ASP A 225 -16.80 15.22 4.62
N VAL A 226 -15.71 14.49 4.89
CA VAL A 226 -14.66 14.23 3.88
C VAL A 226 -15.06 13.18 2.84
N PHE A 227 -16.06 12.35 3.15
CA PHE A 227 -16.53 11.26 2.29
C PHE A 227 -17.64 11.74 1.35
N THR A 228 -17.53 11.36 0.08
CA THR A 228 -18.57 11.56 -0.95
C THR A 228 -19.83 10.76 -0.63
N PRO A 229 -20.98 11.09 -1.24
CA PRO A 229 -22.21 10.32 -1.06
C PRO A 229 -22.04 8.82 -1.36
N LEU A 230 -21.37 8.48 -2.47
CA LEU A 230 -21.08 7.09 -2.83
C LEU A 230 -20.18 6.39 -1.81
N GLU A 231 -19.12 7.05 -1.33
CA GLU A 231 -18.26 6.49 -0.28
C GLU A 231 -19.06 6.27 1.01
N ARG A 232 -19.97 7.17 1.39
CA ARG A 232 -20.85 7.00 2.55
C ARG A 232 -21.81 5.82 2.38
N ASP A 233 -22.42 5.64 1.21
CA ASP A 233 -23.25 4.46 0.92
C ASP A 233 -22.43 3.16 1.01
N VAL A 234 -21.17 3.15 0.53
CA VAL A 234 -20.27 1.99 0.65
C VAL A 234 -19.93 1.68 2.11
N LEU A 235 -19.66 2.70 2.92
CA LEU A 235 -19.37 2.55 4.35
C LEU A 235 -20.60 2.07 5.12
N GLU A 236 -21.78 2.62 4.81
CA GLU A 236 -23.06 2.19 5.38
C GLU A 236 -23.36 0.73 5.03
N TYR A 237 -23.16 0.34 3.77
CA TYR A 237 -23.36 -1.03 3.31
C TYR A 237 -22.39 -2.01 3.98
N ALA A 238 -21.12 -1.63 4.13
CA ALA A 238 -20.13 -2.42 4.85
C ALA A 238 -20.54 -2.63 6.32
N GLU A 239 -21.01 -1.59 7.01
CA GLU A 239 -21.51 -1.71 8.38
C GLU A 239 -22.77 -2.59 8.45
N ALA A 240 -23.77 -2.34 7.60
CA ALA A 240 -25.05 -3.05 7.59
C ALA A 240 -24.88 -4.56 7.31
N MET A 241 -24.01 -4.92 6.36
CA MET A 241 -23.69 -6.31 6.05
C MET A 241 -22.95 -7.03 7.18
N SER A 242 -22.27 -6.28 8.04
CA SER A 242 -21.45 -6.82 9.13
C SER A 242 -22.17 -6.92 10.47
N GLN A 243 -23.41 -6.40 10.56
CA GLN A 243 -24.27 -6.55 11.75
C GLN A 243 -24.66 -8.02 11.98
N THR A 244 -25.15 -8.33 13.18
CA THR A 244 -25.64 -9.68 13.52
C THR A 244 -26.99 -9.56 14.25
N PRO A 245 -28.12 -9.75 13.54
CA PRO A 245 -28.23 -10.12 12.12
C PRO A 245 -27.83 -8.99 11.14
N PRO A 246 -27.44 -9.30 9.88
CA PRO A 246 -27.22 -8.28 8.86
C PRO A 246 -28.46 -7.41 8.64
N THR A 247 -28.27 -6.11 8.40
CA THR A 247 -29.34 -5.10 8.29
C THR A 247 -29.34 -4.37 6.93
N VAL A 248 -28.82 -5.02 5.89
CA VAL A 248 -28.82 -4.46 4.52
C VAL A 248 -30.27 -4.31 4.05
N THR A 249 -30.63 -3.14 3.51
CA THR A 249 -31.93 -2.89 2.90
C THR A 249 -31.85 -2.87 1.37
N ASP A 250 -32.97 -3.13 0.71
CA ASP A 250 -33.06 -3.08 -0.75
C ASP A 250 -32.72 -1.68 -1.28
N GLU A 251 -33.17 -0.63 -0.59
CA GLU A 251 -32.91 0.76 -0.99
C GLU A 251 -31.42 1.11 -0.95
N LEU A 252 -30.66 0.55 0.00
CA LEU A 252 -29.21 0.75 0.08
C LEU A 252 -28.50 0.03 -1.08
N VAL A 253 -28.94 -1.18 -1.41
CA VAL A 253 -28.41 -1.92 -2.56
C VAL A 253 -28.76 -1.23 -3.87
N ASP A 254 -29.97 -0.69 -4.01
CA ASP A 254 -30.42 0.01 -5.21
C ASP A 254 -29.59 1.26 -5.49
N ARG A 255 -29.25 2.05 -4.46
CA ARG A 255 -28.35 3.21 -4.60
C ARG A 255 -26.97 2.80 -5.10
N LEU A 256 -26.37 1.79 -4.48
CA LEU A 256 -25.07 1.26 -4.90
C LEU A 256 -25.12 0.66 -6.31
N HIS A 257 -26.18 -0.06 -6.64
CA HIS A 257 -26.38 -0.65 -7.95
C HIS A 257 -26.53 0.40 -9.05
N ALA A 258 -27.26 1.49 -8.78
CA ALA A 258 -27.42 2.58 -9.73
C ALA A 258 -26.09 3.28 -10.05
N GLU A 259 -25.22 3.49 -9.05
CA GLU A 259 -23.94 4.19 -9.22
C GLU A 259 -22.80 3.29 -9.71
N LEU A 260 -22.71 2.05 -9.21
CA LEU A 260 -21.58 1.15 -9.45
C LEU A 260 -21.85 0.09 -10.53
N GLY A 261 -23.12 -0.26 -10.74
CA GLY A 261 -23.53 -1.39 -11.57
C GLY A 261 -23.36 -2.76 -10.88
N PRO A 262 -23.93 -3.82 -11.47
CA PRO A 262 -24.13 -5.11 -10.78
C PRO A 262 -22.81 -5.83 -10.47
N SER A 263 -21.84 -5.78 -11.38
CA SER A 263 -20.55 -6.46 -11.19
C SER A 263 -19.76 -5.87 -10.02
N ALA A 264 -19.77 -4.54 -9.90
CA ALA A 264 -19.06 -3.82 -8.86
C ALA A 264 -19.70 -4.04 -7.48
N VAL A 265 -21.03 -4.08 -7.40
CA VAL A 265 -21.74 -4.41 -6.15
C VAL A 265 -21.40 -5.83 -5.69
N VAL A 266 -21.46 -6.84 -6.58
CA VAL A 266 -21.09 -8.23 -6.23
C VAL A 266 -19.63 -8.33 -5.76
N GLU A 267 -18.73 -7.61 -6.41
CA GLU A 267 -17.32 -7.54 -6.00
C GLU A 267 -17.17 -6.91 -4.62
N LEU A 268 -17.83 -5.78 -4.37
CA LEU A 268 -17.83 -5.08 -3.08
C LEU A 268 -18.38 -5.97 -1.95
N THR A 269 -19.53 -6.62 -2.17
CA THR A 269 -20.11 -7.59 -1.23
C THR A 269 -19.11 -8.70 -0.90
N SER A 270 -18.41 -9.23 -1.89
CA SER A 270 -17.42 -10.29 -1.68
C SER A 270 -16.21 -9.83 -0.87
N VAL A 271 -15.77 -8.58 -1.06
CA VAL A 271 -14.72 -7.94 -0.24
C VAL A 271 -15.16 -7.77 1.20
N ILE A 272 -16.39 -7.30 1.43
CA ILE A 272 -16.96 -7.12 2.78
C ILE A 272 -17.14 -8.48 3.48
N ALA A 273 -17.55 -9.53 2.75
CA ALA A 273 -17.63 -10.89 3.29
C ALA A 273 -16.26 -11.40 3.75
N PHE A 274 -15.22 -11.20 2.92
CA PHE A 274 -13.85 -11.55 3.29
C PHE A 274 -13.34 -10.74 4.48
N ALA A 275 -13.67 -9.45 4.55
CA ALA A 275 -13.35 -8.59 5.68
C ALA A 275 -13.99 -9.12 6.97
N ASN A 276 -15.25 -9.57 6.93
CA ASN A 276 -15.91 -10.20 8.09
C ASN A 276 -15.21 -11.50 8.51
N MET A 277 -14.81 -12.33 7.54
CA MET A 277 -14.06 -13.55 7.81
C MET A 277 -12.72 -13.25 8.49
N SER A 278 -11.95 -12.29 7.97
CA SER A 278 -10.61 -11.96 8.49
C SER A 278 -10.69 -11.27 9.86
N THR A 279 -11.56 -10.27 10.00
CA THR A 279 -11.69 -9.46 11.22
C THR A 279 -12.17 -10.29 12.40
N ARG A 280 -13.24 -11.06 12.22
CA ARG A 280 -13.80 -11.92 13.28
C ARG A 280 -12.83 -13.04 13.65
N GLY A 281 -12.13 -13.62 12.67
CA GLY A 281 -11.09 -14.63 12.91
C GLY A 281 -9.94 -14.10 13.76
N ASN A 282 -9.41 -12.93 13.41
CA ASN A 282 -8.32 -12.30 14.16
C ASN A 282 -8.74 -11.91 15.57
N VAL A 283 -9.91 -11.28 15.74
CA VAL A 283 -10.44 -10.92 17.05
C VAL A 283 -10.67 -12.16 17.92
N ALA A 284 -11.24 -13.23 17.36
CA ALA A 284 -11.44 -14.49 18.07
C ALA A 284 -10.13 -15.14 18.52
N LEU A 285 -9.06 -15.01 17.73
CA LEU A 285 -7.72 -15.53 18.06
C LEU A 285 -6.88 -14.59 18.95
N GLY A 286 -7.40 -13.39 19.27
CA GLY A 286 -6.67 -12.41 20.07
C GLY A 286 -5.47 -11.83 19.33
N ILE A 287 -5.57 -11.70 18.00
CA ILE A 287 -4.53 -11.10 17.17
C ILE A 287 -4.72 -9.58 17.17
N GLU A 288 -3.76 -8.88 17.75
CA GLU A 288 -3.74 -7.43 17.87
C GLU A 288 -2.79 -6.76 16.86
N SER A 289 -2.81 -5.42 16.81
CA SER A 289 -2.00 -4.63 15.89
C SER A 289 -0.53 -4.99 15.96
N ASP A 290 0.07 -5.14 14.78
CA ASP A 290 1.50 -5.32 14.63
C ASP A 290 2.20 -3.93 14.60
N GLY A 291 1.50 -2.81 14.47
CA GLY A 291 2.11 -1.47 14.37
C GLY A 291 2.69 -1.17 12.97
N PHE A 292 2.09 -1.72 11.91
CA PHE A 292 2.49 -1.45 10.53
C PHE A 292 2.38 0.04 10.18
N ALA A 293 1.24 0.66 10.48
CA ALA A 293 0.96 2.06 10.20
C ALA A 293 1.88 3.00 10.98
N ALA A 294 2.09 2.72 12.28
CA ALA A 294 2.98 3.50 13.14
C ALA A 294 4.43 3.43 12.63
N THR A 295 4.93 2.25 12.27
CA THR A 295 6.28 2.13 11.69
C THR A 295 6.39 2.84 10.35
N CYS A 296 5.28 2.95 9.63
CA CYS A 296 5.22 3.68 8.39
C CYS A 296 5.15 5.20 8.55
N GLY A 297 5.17 5.72 9.80
CA GLY A 297 5.06 7.14 10.10
C GLY A 297 3.69 7.71 9.79
N LEU A 298 2.65 6.86 9.68
CA LEU A 298 1.29 7.34 9.49
C LEU A 298 0.79 7.95 10.81
N LYS A 299 0.02 9.03 10.69
CA LYS A 299 -0.67 9.63 11.84
C LYS A 299 -1.59 8.58 12.48
N PRO A 300 -1.81 8.62 13.80
CA PRO A 300 -2.80 7.75 14.44
C PRO A 300 -4.17 7.87 13.74
N LEU A 301 -4.83 6.72 13.59
CA LEU A 301 -6.22 6.65 13.14
C LEU A 301 -7.10 7.51 14.06
N ALA A 302 -8.14 8.12 13.49
CA ALA A 302 -9.12 8.81 14.32
C ALA A 302 -9.82 7.80 15.25
N GLU A 303 -10.16 8.24 16.45
CA GLU A 303 -10.86 7.39 17.40
C GLU A 303 -12.33 7.23 17.01
N ARG A 304 -12.89 6.06 17.31
CA ARG A 304 -14.32 5.81 17.12
C ARG A 304 -15.10 6.45 18.27
N PRO A 305 -16.20 7.17 17.98
CA PRO A 305 -17.06 7.73 19.03
C PRO A 305 -17.63 6.63 19.92
N GLY A 306 -17.50 6.78 21.25
CA GLY A 306 -18.08 5.88 22.24
C GLY A 306 -17.23 4.69 22.67
N VAL A 307 -16.02 4.51 22.12
CA VAL A 307 -15.01 3.60 22.69
C VAL A 307 -14.04 4.45 23.49
N ALA A 308 -14.39 4.77 24.74
CA ALA A 308 -13.40 5.27 25.68
C ALA A 308 -12.30 4.19 25.82
N SER A 309 -11.06 4.57 25.59
CA SER A 309 -9.89 3.71 25.79
C SER A 309 -10.00 3.04 27.16
N ALA A 310 -10.14 1.72 27.19
CA ALA A 310 -9.95 0.95 28.40
C ALA A 310 -8.50 1.21 28.84
N SER A 311 -8.36 2.00 29.91
CA SER A 311 -7.11 2.24 30.63
C SER A 311 -6.79 1.05 31.52
#